data_AF-A0A7W1PXJ7-F1
#
_entry.id   AF-A0A7W1PXJ7-F1
#
_cell.length_a   1.000
_cell.length_b   1.000
_cell.length_c   1.000
_cell.angle_alpha   90.00
_cell.angle_beta   90.00
_cell.angle_gamma   90.00
#
_symmetry.space_group_name_H-M   'P 1'
#
loop_
_entity.id
_entity.type
_entity.pdbx_description
1 polymer ?
#
loop_
_entity_poly.entity_id
_entity_poly.type
_entity_poly.pdbx_seq_one_letter_code
_entity_poly.pdbx_strand_id
1 'polypeptide(L)'
;GTKPPQKSIENELCNDLTSEQTQKIVNEFTPEAKALYTTKFNYNLPDIKLLYIKLTNDKSMPVVFQEKMAANLKANKTVSLESGHLPMMSKVKQLATILSDFVKEVEKDDKTTNI
;
A
#
# COMPACT_ATOMS: atom_id res chain seq x y z
N GLY A 1 20.79 -7.76 1.23
CA GLY A 1 19.66 -6.89 1.57
C GLY A 1 18.96 -7.37 2.82
N THR A 2 17.81 -6.81 3.16
CA THR A 2 16.93 -7.27 4.23
C THR A 2 15.96 -8.30 3.67
N LYS A 3 16.20 -9.58 3.97
CA LYS A 3 15.21 -10.65 3.75
C LYS A 3 14.73 -11.09 5.14
N PRO A 4 13.45 -10.89 5.48
CA PRO A 4 12.90 -11.41 6.71
C PRO A 4 12.96 -12.94 6.75
N PRO A 5 12.93 -13.56 7.94
CA PRO A 5 12.69 -14.99 8.05
C PRO A 5 11.44 -15.39 7.27
N GLN A 6 11.46 -16.57 6.65
CA GLN A 6 10.33 -17.09 5.87
C GLN A 6 9.00 -17.02 6.65
N LYS A 7 9.02 -17.43 7.92
CA LYS A 7 7.84 -17.35 8.80
C LYS A 7 7.30 -15.92 8.96
N SER A 8 8.15 -14.90 8.94
CA SER A 8 7.69 -13.51 8.97
C SER A 8 7.03 -13.13 7.66
N ILE A 9 7.61 -13.51 6.51
CA ILE A 9 7.00 -13.28 5.18
C ILE A 9 5.60 -13.91 5.11
N GLU A 10 5.48 -15.16 5.54
CA GLU A 10 4.20 -15.90 5.53
C GLU A 10 3.16 -15.24 6.46
N ASN A 11 3.56 -14.89 7.68
CA ASN A 11 2.63 -14.38 8.70
C ASN A 11 2.28 -12.90 8.53
N GLU A 12 3.20 -12.08 8.02
CA GLU A 12 3.03 -10.63 7.98
C GLU A 12 2.59 -10.15 6.59
N LEU A 13 3.18 -10.71 5.52
CA LEU A 13 2.92 -10.28 4.15
C LEU A 13 1.83 -11.10 3.46
N CYS A 14 1.73 -12.40 3.79
CA CYS A 14 0.90 -13.36 3.07
C CYS A 14 -0.29 -13.88 3.90
N ASN A 15 -0.67 -13.18 4.97
CA ASN A 15 -1.62 -13.68 5.97
C ASN A 15 -3.04 -13.94 5.44
N ASP A 16 -3.38 -13.40 4.28
CA ASP A 16 -4.66 -13.56 3.61
C ASP A 16 -4.52 -14.18 2.19
N LEU A 17 -3.37 -14.78 1.89
CA LEU A 17 -3.09 -15.43 0.61
C LEU A 17 -3.24 -16.95 0.68
N THR A 18 -3.43 -17.58 -0.49
CA THR A 18 -3.42 -19.04 -0.59
C THR A 18 -2.01 -19.61 -0.38
N SER A 19 -1.90 -20.87 0.02
CA SER A 19 -0.59 -21.52 0.21
C SER A 19 0.29 -21.47 -1.05
N GLU A 20 -0.32 -21.60 -2.24
CA GLU A 20 0.39 -21.51 -3.51
C GLU A 20 0.98 -20.10 -3.74
N GLN A 21 0.17 -19.06 -3.53
CA GLN A 21 0.61 -17.66 -3.65
C GLN A 21 1.70 -17.34 -2.63
N THR A 22 1.53 -17.78 -1.38
CA THR A 22 2.50 -17.61 -0.30
C THR A 22 3.83 -18.27 -0.65
N GLN A 23 3.81 -19.52 -1.13
CA GLN A 23 5.02 -20.23 -1.51
C GLN A 23 5.77 -19.53 -2.65
N LYS A 24 5.02 -19.02 -3.63
CA LYS A 24 5.59 -18.23 -4.73
C LYS A 24 6.30 -16.98 -4.19
N ILE A 25 5.65 -16.22 -3.32
CA ILE A 25 6.22 -15.00 -2.73
C ILE A 25 7.49 -15.32 -1.93
N VAL A 26 7.47 -16.36 -1.08
CA VAL A 26 8.64 -16.76 -0.28
C VAL A 26 9.84 -17.11 -1.17
N ASN A 27 9.59 -17.85 -2.25
CA ASN A 27 10.63 -18.31 -3.18
C ASN A 27 11.22 -17.16 -4.01
N GLU A 28 10.35 -16.23 -4.46
CA GLU A 28 10.74 -15.12 -5.33
C GLU A 28 11.13 -13.85 -4.55
N PHE A 29 11.06 -13.87 -3.21
CA PHE A 29 11.37 -12.70 -2.38
C PHE A 29 12.81 -12.24 -2.57
N THR A 30 12.96 -11.04 -3.12
CA THR A 30 14.25 -10.38 -3.36
C THR A 30 14.59 -9.45 -2.19
N PRO A 31 15.74 -9.63 -1.51
CA PRO A 31 16.12 -8.75 -0.40
C PRO A 31 16.39 -7.31 -0.86
N GLU A 32 15.81 -6.33 -0.16
CA GLU A 32 16.03 -4.91 -0.47
C GLU A 32 17.28 -4.34 0.20
N ALA A 33 17.85 -3.26 -0.35
CA ALA A 33 19.02 -2.62 0.24
C ALA A 33 18.68 -1.94 1.58
N LYS A 34 19.45 -2.21 2.65
CA LYS A 34 19.25 -1.61 3.99
C LYS A 34 19.17 -0.08 3.95
N ALA A 35 19.99 0.53 3.08
CA ALA A 35 20.03 1.98 2.92
C ALA A 35 18.69 2.58 2.50
N LEU A 36 17.80 1.85 1.82
CA LEU A 36 16.47 2.37 1.47
C LEU A 36 15.63 2.66 2.71
N TYR A 37 15.79 1.87 3.78
CA TYR A 37 15.03 2.03 5.02
C TYR A 37 15.66 3.00 6.01
N THR A 38 16.99 3.17 5.96
CA THR A 38 17.74 3.91 7.00
C THR A 38 18.29 5.25 6.54
N THR A 39 18.33 5.51 5.22
CA THR A 39 18.80 6.81 4.70
C THR A 39 17.81 7.90 5.05
N LYS A 40 18.29 8.94 5.74
CA LYS A 40 17.49 10.14 5.98
C LYS A 40 17.29 10.89 4.67
N PHE A 41 16.09 11.38 4.44
CA PHE A 41 15.77 12.23 3.31
C PHE A 41 14.83 13.35 3.75
N ASN A 42 14.87 14.46 3.02
CA ASN A 42 13.91 15.55 3.14
C ASN A 42 12.91 15.41 2.00
N TYR A 43 11.64 15.73 2.25
CA TYR A 43 10.60 15.68 1.24
C TYR A 43 9.67 16.88 1.36
N ASN A 44 9.10 17.27 0.23
CA ASN A 44 7.97 18.18 0.14
C ASN A 44 6.84 17.44 -0.57
N LEU A 45 5.61 17.62 -0.10
CA LEU A 45 4.46 17.05 -0.77
C LEU A 45 4.08 17.93 -1.97
N PRO A 46 3.92 17.35 -3.18
CA PRO A 46 3.40 18.09 -4.32
C PRO A 46 1.94 18.47 -4.09
N ASP A 47 1.51 19.57 -4.71
CA ASP A 47 0.11 20.00 -4.68
C ASP A 47 -0.70 19.24 -5.73
N ILE A 48 -0.97 17.96 -5.43
CA ILE A 48 -1.76 17.04 -6.24
C ILE A 48 -2.75 16.30 -5.36
N LYS A 49 -3.75 15.66 -5.97
CA LYS A 49 -4.66 14.78 -5.24
C LYS A 49 -3.92 13.53 -4.77
N LEU A 50 -4.07 13.22 -3.48
CA LEU A 50 -3.44 12.09 -2.81
C LEU A 50 -4.50 11.15 -2.23
N LEU A 51 -4.36 9.86 -2.55
CA LEU A 51 -5.16 8.77 -2.01
C LEU A 51 -4.31 7.94 -1.05
N TYR A 52 -4.88 7.61 0.11
CA TYR A 52 -4.35 6.60 1.01
C TYR A 52 -5.33 5.41 1.09
N ILE A 53 -4.84 4.20 0.87
CA ILE A 53 -5.62 2.95 1.01
C ILE A 53 -5.16 2.24 2.28
N LYS A 54 -6.03 2.18 3.29
CA LYS A 54 -5.78 1.48 4.55
C LYS A 54 -6.13 0.00 4.41
N LEU A 55 -5.26 -0.88 4.88
CA LEU A 55 -5.44 -2.33 4.84
C LEU A 55 -5.76 -2.83 6.24
N THR A 56 -6.99 -3.29 6.49
CA THR A 56 -7.46 -3.53 7.85
C THR A 56 -6.95 -4.82 8.48
N ASN A 57 -6.48 -5.77 7.66
CA ASN A 57 -5.93 -7.06 8.11
C ASN A 57 -4.41 -7.17 7.84
N ASP A 58 -3.73 -6.06 7.58
CA ASP A 58 -2.28 -6.01 7.41
C ASP A 58 -1.58 -6.22 8.77
N LYS A 59 -0.79 -7.30 8.84
CA LYS A 59 -0.04 -7.67 10.04
C LYS A 59 1.38 -7.08 10.07
N SER A 60 1.89 -6.61 8.94
CA SER A 60 3.17 -5.90 8.87
C SER A 60 3.01 -4.42 9.27
N MET A 61 1.83 -3.86 9.03
CA MET A 61 1.56 -2.44 9.28
C MET A 61 0.23 -2.25 10.01
N PRO A 62 0.23 -2.17 11.34
CA PRO A 62 -1.00 -1.97 12.12
C PRO A 62 -1.75 -0.69 11.74
N VAL A 63 -3.09 -0.72 11.82
CA VAL A 63 -3.97 0.40 11.42
C VAL A 63 -3.57 1.72 12.07
N VAL A 64 -3.19 1.72 13.35
CA VAL A 64 -2.75 2.93 14.07
C VAL A 64 -1.53 3.60 13.41
N PHE A 65 -0.61 2.81 12.84
CA PHE A 65 0.52 3.35 12.08
C PHE A 65 0.07 3.85 10.71
N GLN A 66 -0.83 3.13 10.03
CA GLN A 66 -1.39 3.58 8.76
C GLN A 66 -2.14 4.92 8.88
N GLU A 67 -2.84 5.14 9.99
CA GLU A 67 -3.52 6.41 10.26
C GLU A 67 -2.53 7.57 10.43
N LYS A 68 -1.41 7.34 11.13
CA LYS A 68 -0.32 8.32 11.21
C LYS A 68 0.30 8.60 9.84
N MET A 69 0.47 7.57 9.01
CA MET A 69 0.99 7.73 7.65
C MET A 69 0.03 8.50 6.74
N ALA A 70 -1.26 8.21 6.80
CA ALA A 70 -2.29 8.95 6.06
C ALA A 70 -2.34 10.42 6.47
N ALA A 71 -2.23 10.71 7.77
CA ALA A 71 -2.16 12.09 8.28
C ALA A 71 -0.89 12.81 7.82
N ASN A 72 0.28 12.14 7.87
CA ASN A 72 1.54 12.69 7.39
C ASN A 72 1.55 12.94 5.87
N LEU A 73 0.85 12.10 5.10
CA LEU A 73 0.65 12.27 3.67
C LEU A 73 -0.32 13.43 3.35
N LYS A 74 -1.10 13.89 4.33
CA LYS A 74 -2.20 14.85 4.11
C LYS A 74 -3.15 14.40 2.99
N ALA A 75 -3.46 13.11 2.97
CA ALA A 75 -4.26 12.51 1.89
C ALA A 75 -5.63 13.19 1.77
N ASN A 76 -6.02 13.59 0.56
CA ASN A 76 -7.34 14.16 0.29
C ASN A 76 -8.44 13.11 0.46
N LYS A 77 -8.12 11.86 0.15
CA LYS A 77 -9.02 10.73 0.26
C LYS A 77 -8.34 9.60 1.00
N THR A 78 -9.03 9.05 1.99
CA THR A 78 -8.61 7.82 2.67
C THR A 78 -9.73 6.81 2.54
N VAL A 79 -9.40 5.61 2.07
CA VAL A 79 -10.33 4.48 1.96
C VAL A 79 -9.80 3.29 2.74
N SER A 80 -10.69 2.43 3.22
CA SER A 80 -10.31 1.17 3.87
C SER A 80 -10.61 -0.01 2.95
N LEU A 81 -9.71 -0.99 2.93
CA LEU A 81 -9.83 -2.24 2.20
C LEU A 81 -9.54 -3.40 3.17
N GLU A 82 -10.46 -4.37 3.21
CA GLU A 82 -10.29 -5.57 4.02
C GLU A 82 -9.32 -6.55 3.35
N SER A 83 -8.04 -6.34 3.61
CA SER A 83 -6.91 -7.07 3.03
C SER A 83 -5.76 -7.16 4.02
N GLY A 84 -4.95 -8.20 3.87
CA GLY A 84 -3.57 -8.24 4.35
C GLY A 84 -2.65 -7.34 3.51
N HIS A 85 -1.34 -7.49 3.69
CA HIS A 85 -0.34 -6.56 3.16
C HIS A 85 -0.25 -6.50 1.63
N LEU A 86 -0.69 -7.55 0.94
CA LEU A 86 -0.58 -7.69 -0.51
C LEU A 86 -1.95 -7.65 -1.21
N PRO A 87 -2.66 -6.50 -1.17
CA PRO A 87 -4.02 -6.38 -1.74
C PRO A 87 -4.04 -6.57 -3.26
N MET A 88 -2.90 -6.34 -3.93
CA MET A 88 -2.73 -6.62 -5.35
C MET A 88 -2.76 -8.11 -5.69
N MET A 89 -2.69 -8.98 -4.68
CA MET A 89 -2.79 -10.44 -4.82
C MET A 89 -4.13 -10.97 -4.30
N SER A 90 -4.59 -10.50 -3.13
CA SER A 90 -5.81 -11.02 -2.48
C SER A 90 -7.10 -10.31 -2.89
N LYS A 91 -7.03 -9.03 -3.27
CA LYS A 91 -8.20 -8.16 -3.49
C LYS A 91 -8.14 -7.40 -4.82
N VAL A 92 -7.57 -8.03 -5.85
CA VAL A 92 -7.29 -7.45 -7.18
C VAL A 92 -8.44 -6.58 -7.72
N LYS A 93 -9.67 -7.13 -7.76
CA LYS A 93 -10.84 -6.42 -8.31
C LYS A 93 -11.20 -5.18 -7.50
N GLN A 94 -11.22 -5.30 -6.17
CA GLN A 94 -11.59 -4.18 -5.28
C GLN A 94 -10.53 -3.09 -5.35
N LEU A 95 -9.24 -3.47 -5.33
CA LEU A 95 -8.14 -2.52 -5.49
C LEU A 95 -8.22 -1.80 -6.85
N ALA A 96 -8.47 -2.53 -7.94
CA ALA A 96 -8.63 -1.94 -9.27
C ALA A 96 -9.78 -0.94 -9.34
N THR A 97 -10.93 -1.25 -8.73
CA THR A 97 -12.07 -0.32 -8.64
C THR A 97 -11.70 0.95 -7.88
N ILE A 98 -11.09 0.83 -6.70
CA ILE A 98 -10.67 1.99 -5.88
C ILE A 98 -9.74 2.92 -6.68
N LEU A 99 -8.74 2.36 -7.36
CA LEU A 99 -7.79 3.13 -8.16
C LEU A 99 -8.49 3.79 -9.36
N SER A 100 -9.34 3.05 -10.07
CA SER A 100 -10.08 3.56 -11.23
C SER A 100 -11.01 4.71 -10.87
N ASP A 101 -11.68 4.62 -9.72
CA ASP A 101 -12.58 5.67 -9.25
C ASP A 101 -11.81 6.91 -8.82
N PHE A 102 -10.65 6.74 -8.18
CA PHE A 102 -9.78 7.87 -7.86
C PHE A 102 -9.24 8.56 -9.12
N VAL A 103 -8.82 7.81 -10.14
CA VAL A 103 -8.38 8.40 -11.43
C VAL A 103 -9.51 9.24 -12.05
N LYS A 104 -10.74 8.73 -12.09
CA LYS A 104 -11.90 9.48 -12.59
C LYS A 104 -12.18 10.76 -11.80
N GLU A 105 -11.92 10.75 -10.49
CA GLU A 105 -12.07 11.96 -9.64
C GLU A 105 -11.01 13.00 -10.01
N VAL A 106 -9.75 12.58 -10.17
CA VAL A 106 -8.65 13.48 -10.58
C VAL A 106 -8.93 14.09 -11.96
N GLU A 107 -9.36 13.29 -12.94
CA GLU A 107 -9.65 13.77 -14.30
C GLU A 107 -10.82 14.78 -14.36
N LYS A 108 -11.80 14.66 -13.45
CA LYS A 108 -12.92 15.60 -13.38
C LYS A 108 -12.45 16.96 -12.87
N ASP A 109 -11.62 16.98 -11.84
CA ASP A 109 -11.11 18.22 -11.25
C ASP A 109 -10.24 19.00 -12.26
N ASP A 110 -9.43 18.31 -13.06
CA ASP A 110 -8.63 18.91 -14.14
C ASP A 110 -9.51 19.57 -15.21
N LYS A 111 -10.65 18.97 -15.57
CA LYS A 111 -11.58 19.54 -16.55
C LYS A 111 -12.36 20.74 -16.02
N THR A 112 -12.55 20.82 -14.70
CA THR A 112 -13.33 21.89 -14.06
C THR A 112 -12.47 23.14 -13.80
N THR A 113 -11.15 22.98 -13.72
CA THR A 113 -10.19 24.08 -13.46
C THR A 113 -9.77 24.82 -14.74
N ASN A 114 -10.13 24.27 -15.92
CA ASN A 114 -9.76 24.81 -17.24
C ASN A 114 -10.92 25.54 -17.96
N ILE A 115 -11.93 26.03 -17.23
CA ILE A 115 -13.06 26.82 -17.76
C ILE A 115 -13.11 28.18 -17.07
#